data_AF-A0A1Y6EJQ2-F1
#
_entry.id   AF-A0A1Y6EJQ2-F1
#
_cell.length_a   1.000
_cell.length_b   1.000
_cell.length_c   1.000
_cell.angle_alpha   90.00
_cell.angle_beta   90.00
_cell.angle_gamma   90.00
#
_symmetry.space_group_name_H-M   'P 1'
#
loop_
_entity.id
_entity.type
_entity.pdbx_description
1 polymer ?
#
loop_
_entity_poly.entity_id
_entity_poly.type
_entity_poly.pdbx_seq_one_letter_code
_entity_poly.pdbx_strand_id
1 'polypeptide(L)' 'MTESTPRHAAAPEPIEFTITTPNLEPEQIAAVTAVLQAAIANSSEASKEAVAPAASGWEKSRRDLRTPIHPGAGEWRRAR' A
#
# COMPACT_ATOMS: atom_id res chain seq x y z
N MET A 1 -20.09 -28.11 -19.72
CA MET A 1 -20.09 -27.28 -18.50
C MET A 1 -19.02 -27.81 -17.58
N THR A 2 -17.82 -27.23 -17.59
CA THR A 2 -16.75 -27.56 -16.65
C THR A 2 -16.92 -26.67 -15.43
N GLU A 3 -17.52 -27.21 -14.37
CA GLU A 3 -17.60 -26.53 -13.08
C GLU A 3 -16.18 -26.38 -12.52
N SER A 4 -15.70 -25.14 -12.44
CA SER A 4 -14.40 -24.84 -11.83
C SER A 4 -14.54 -25.03 -10.32
N THR A 5 -13.98 -26.13 -9.80
CA THR A 5 -13.78 -26.32 -8.36
C THR A 5 -13.06 -25.09 -7.79
N PRO A 6 -13.61 -24.39 -6.79
CA PRO A 6 -12.91 -23.28 -6.16
C PRO A 6 -11.65 -23.83 -5.51
N ARG A 7 -10.48 -23.34 -5.96
CA ARG A 7 -9.20 -23.59 -5.31
C ARG A 7 -9.34 -23.03 -3.90
N HIS A 8 -9.49 -23.91 -2.91
CA HIS A 8 -9.63 -23.55 -1.50
C HIS A 8 -8.56 -22.48 -1.19
N ALA A 9 -8.99 -21.25 -0.90
CA ALA A 9 -8.08 -20.19 -0.53
C ALA A 9 -7.29 -20.72 0.68
N ALA A 10 -5.96 -20.72 0.58
CA ALA A 10 -5.09 -21.20 1.64
C ALA A 10 -5.57 -20.59 2.97
N ALA A 11 -5.90 -21.44 3.94
CA ALA A 11 -6.32 -20.99 5.25
C ALA A 11 -5.25 -20.03 5.79
N PRO A 12 -5.64 -18.88 6.37
CA PRO A 12 -4.66 -17.96 6.92
C PRO A 12 -3.81 -18.71 7.92
N GLU A 13 -2.49 -18.64 7.74
CA GLU A 13 -1.52 -19.21 8.66
C GLU A 13 -1.89 -18.79 10.09
N PRO A 14 -2.01 -19.73 11.05
CA PRO A 14 -2.44 -19.40 12.39
C PRO A 14 -1.43 -18.45 13.05
N ILE A 15 -1.91 -17.29 13.51
CA ILE A 15 -1.07 -16.29 14.18
C ILE A 15 -0.90 -16.74 15.63
N GLU A 16 0.33 -17.08 16.01
CA GLU A 16 0.67 -17.47 17.37
C GLU A 16 1.25 -16.27 18.12
N PHE A 17 0.61 -15.85 19.22
CA PHE A 17 1.10 -14.78 20.09
C PHE A 17 0.63 -15.01 21.53
N THR A 18 1.36 -14.42 22.48
CA THR A 18 1.04 -14.49 23.91
C THR A 18 0.82 -13.08 24.47
N ILE A 19 -0.28 -12.90 25.21
CA ILE A 19 -0.55 -11.66 25.92
C ILE A 19 -0.07 -11.82 27.36
N THR A 20 0.95 -11.04 27.75
CA THR A 20 1.54 -11.08 29.11
C THR A 20 0.87 -10.12 30.09
N THR A 21 0.01 -9.22 29.61
CA THR A 21 -0.69 -8.25 30.42
C THR A 21 -1.69 -8.95 31.36
N PRO A 22 -1.61 -8.74 32.68
CA PRO A 22 -2.54 -9.34 33.63
C PRO A 22 -3.93 -8.68 33.57
N ASN A 23 -4.95 -9.42 33.99
CA ASN A 23 -6.31 -8.92 34.25
C ASN A 23 -7.01 -8.27 33.02
N LEU A 24 -6.94 -8.95 31.87
CA LEU A 24 -7.68 -8.58 30.67
C LEU A 24 -9.04 -9.27 30.62
N GLU A 25 -10.04 -8.50 30.20
CA GLU A 25 -11.37 -9.02 29.90
C GLU A 25 -11.40 -9.76 28.55
N PRO A 26 -12.30 -10.75 28.36
CA PRO A 26 -12.40 -11.50 27.10
C PRO A 26 -12.61 -10.61 25.88
N GLU A 27 -13.35 -9.52 26.03
CA GLU A 27 -13.60 -8.54 24.97
C GLU A 27 -12.32 -7.82 24.53
N GLN A 28 -11.44 -7.50 25.48
CA GLN A 28 -10.17 -6.83 25.19
C GLN A 28 -9.21 -7.77 24.44
N ILE A 29 -9.19 -9.06 24.81
CA ILE A 29 -8.42 -10.09 24.10
C ILE A 29 -8.91 -10.21 22.65
N ALA A 30 -10.23 -10.23 22.43
CA ALA A 30 -10.82 -10.27 21.09
C ALA A 30 -10.46 -9.02 20.27
N ALA A 31 -10.52 -7.83 20.87
CA ALA A 31 -10.15 -6.58 20.22
C ALA A 31 -8.68 -6.57 19.77
N VAL A 32 -7.75 -6.93 20.66
CA VAL A 32 -6.31 -7.00 20.34
C VAL A 32 -6.06 -8.02 19.22
N THR A 33 -6.71 -9.19 19.28
CA THR A 33 -6.60 -10.23 18.25
C THR A 33 -7.06 -9.72 16.90
N ALA A 34 -8.23 -9.04 16.83
CA ALA A 34 -8.77 -8.49 15.60
C ALA A 34 -7.86 -7.40 15.01
N VAL A 35 -7.32 -6.52 15.84
CA VAL A 35 -6.37 -5.48 15.42
C VAL A 35 -5.09 -6.10 14.86
N LEU A 36 -4.54 -7.11 15.54
CA LEU A 36 -3.33 -7.80 15.10
C LEU A 36 -3.54 -8.52 13.77
N GLN A 37 -4.68 -9.22 13.61
CA GLN A 37 -5.08 -9.85 12.35
C GLN A 37 -5.19 -8.83 11.21
N ALA A 38 -5.85 -7.69 11.45
CA ALA A 38 -5.99 -6.64 10.45
C ALA A 38 -4.64 -6.00 10.07
N ALA A 39 -3.75 -5.77 11.04
CA ALA A 39 -2.42 -5.22 10.80
C ALA A 39 -1.54 -6.15 9.96
N ILE A 40 -1.60 -7.46 10.22
CA ILE A 40 -0.88 -8.49 9.45
C ILE A 40 -1.43 -8.60 8.03
N ALA A 41 -2.76 -8.59 7.87
CA ALA A 41 -3.40 -8.61 6.56
C ALA A 41 -2.95 -7.40 5.71
N ASN A 42 -3.00 -6.19 6.28
CA ASN A 42 -2.58 -4.96 5.59
C ASN A 42 -1.07 -4.98 5.24
N SER A 43 -0.22 -5.47 6.14
CA SER A 43 1.23 -5.60 5.87
C SER A 43 1.51 -6.58 4.72
N SER A 44 0.72 -7.65 4.62
CA SER A 44 0.82 -8.63 3.54
C SER A 44 0.32 -8.07 2.21
N GLU A 45 -0.74 -7.27 2.22
CA GLU A 45 -1.24 -6.56 1.03
C GLU A 45 -0.24 -5.52 0.54
N ALA A 46 0.34 -4.72 1.44
CA ALA A 46 1.39 -3.76 1.09
C ALA A 46 2.62 -4.45 0.47
N SER A 47 2.95 -5.67 0.91
CA SER A 47 4.04 -6.47 0.34
C SER A 47 3.69 -7.07 -1.03
N LYS A 48 2.41 -7.37 -1.29
CA LYS A 48 1.93 -7.85 -2.61
C LYS A 48 1.80 -6.71 -3.62
N GLU A 49 1.40 -5.52 -3.14
CA GLU A 49 1.28 -4.30 -3.95
C GLU A 49 2.66 -3.70 -4.29
N ALA A 50 3.76 -4.23 -3.74
CA ALA A 50 5.12 -3.91 -4.11
C ALA A 50 5.52 -4.46 -5.50
N VAL A 51 4.62 -4.38 -6.48
CA VAL A 51 5.03 -4.20 -7.87
C VAL A 51 5.69 -2.83 -7.91
N ALA A 52 7.00 -2.78 -8.19
CA ALA A 52 7.73 -1.52 -8.26
C ALA A 52 6.88 -0.49 -9.04
N PRO A 53 6.53 0.66 -8.44
CA PRO A 53 5.62 1.59 -9.08
C PRO A 53 6.25 1.97 -10.42
N ALA A 54 5.56 1.64 -11.52
CA ALA A 54 6.00 2.05 -12.83
C ALA A 54 6.19 3.57 -12.78
N ALA A 55 7.38 4.04 -13.15
CA ALA A 55 7.78 5.43 -13.00
C ALA A 55 6.62 6.38 -13.35
N SER A 56 6.21 7.17 -12.37
CA SER A 56 4.99 7.97 -12.47
C SER A 56 5.09 8.94 -13.65
N GLY A 57 3.95 9.35 -14.22
CA GLY A 57 3.94 10.38 -15.28
C GLY A 57 4.68 11.65 -14.86
N TRP A 58 4.63 11.98 -13.56
CA TRP A 58 5.40 13.06 -12.94
C TRP A 58 6.91 12.83 -12.99
N GLU A 59 7.39 11.62 -12.63
CA GLU A 59 8.82 11.31 -12.72
C GLU A 59 9.37 11.36 -14.14
N LYS A 60 8.56 10.96 -15.13
CA LYS A 60 8.91 11.08 -16.55
C LYS A 60 8.99 12.54 -16.99
N SER A 61 8.00 13.36 -16.62
CA SER A 61 7.94 14.79 -16.94
C SER A 61 9.01 15.62 -16.20
N ARG A 62 9.46 15.19 -15.01
CA ARG A 62 10.47 15.91 -14.20
C ARG A 62 11.82 16.08 -14.91
N ARG A 63 12.17 15.20 -15.85
CA ARG A 63 13.40 15.35 -16.64
C ARG A 63 13.28 16.44 -17.69
N ASP A 64 12.12 16.52 -18.34
CA ASP A 64 11.84 17.53 -19.37
C ASP A 64 11.77 18.94 -18.76
N LEU A 65 11.16 19.06 -17.57
CA LEU A 65 11.07 20.33 -16.81
C LEU A 65 12.40 20.84 -16.26
N ARG A 66 13.46 20.00 -16.25
CA ARG A 66 14.81 20.42 -15.84
C ARG A 66 15.61 21.02 -16.98
N THR A 67 15.14 20.88 -18.22
CA THR A 67 15.71 21.62 -19.33
C THR A 67 15.35 23.10 -19.15
N PRO A 68 16.31 24.02 -19.29
CA PRO A 68 16.01 25.44 -19.32
C PRO A 68 14.99 25.69 -20.44
N ILE A 69 13.79 26.16 -20.06
CA ILE A 69 12.79 26.60 -21.01
C ILE A 69 13.36 27.86 -21.66
N HIS A 70 13.76 27.71 -22.93
CA HIS A 70 14.15 28.84 -23.74
C HIS A 70 12.87 29.53 -24.20
N PRO A 71 12.62 30.77 -23.75
CA PRO A 71 11.50 31.52 -24.26
C PRO A 71 11.68 31.72 -25.78
N GLY A 72 10.57 31.56 -26.51
CA GLY A 72 10.52 31.70 -27.96
C GLY A 72 10.33 33.16 -28.37
N ALA A 73 10.60 33.47 -29.64
CA ALA A 73 10.45 34.82 -30.18
C ALA A 73 9.04 35.39 -29.89
N GLY A 74 8.97 36.40 -29.02
CA GLY A 74 7.72 36.99 -28.50
C GLY A 74 7.54 36.87 -26.98
N GLU A 75 8.63 36.92 -26.22
CA GLU A 75 8.77 36.42 -24.86
C GLU A 75 7.74 36.91 -23.84
N TRP A 76 7.37 36.00 -22.95
CA TRP A 76 6.42 36.20 -21.85
C TRP A 76 6.88 37.32 -20.93
N ARG A 77 6.19 38.46 -21.02
CA ARG A 77 6.39 39.59 -20.11
C ARG A 77 6.06 39.14 -18.69
N ARG A 78 7.07 39.12 -17.84
CA ARG A 78 6.88 39.11 -16.38
C ARG A 78 6.12 40.38 -16.05
N ALA A 79 4.85 40.27 -15.68
CA ALA A 79 4.10 41.39 -15.14
C ALA A 79 4.82 41.83 -13.86
N ARG A 80 5.30 43.08 -13.87
CA ARG A 80 5.87 43.73 -12.70
C ARG A 80 4.76 44.12 -11.73
#